data_AF-A0A5B7EIX5-F1
#
_entry.id   AF-A0A5B7EIX5-F1
#
_cell.length_a   1.000
_cell.length_b   1.000
_cell.length_c   1.000
_cell.angle_alpha   90.00
_cell.angle_beta   90.00
_cell.angle_gamma   90.00
#
_symmetry.space_group_name_H-M   'P 1'
#
loop_
_entity.id
_entity.type
_entity.pdbx_description
1 polymer ?
#
loop_
_entity_poly.entity_id
_entity_poly.type
_entity_poly.pdbx_seq_one_letter_code
_entity_poly.pdbx_strand_id
1 'polypeptide(L)'
;MVDTNRINNPKRNTTQHTKTPRKNGNWEPWPEAVDRNAIEDNSQNLLKVWHQHRNGSGSASASPSASPQHSVMQECPKKQKQRDHRAAILKRLGTYEPPKPPPAVPPRSPLHTPLLHDKTLKDPDALLCHVLHYTDLVAEHSSAVNIWCKELCALDCVYREVLPRLWFNTNTKMVQTAKCKPPKVGRQQPECCGEASIVLEFSEARLNERENARIEQNREQSEGVVQRCLKPPPLQLCQAAVSLEAIITTLVNRFRKAKHGESKQTLFQLLTSGRQVFYHIVQLTSEDTSAYPPAKQLITSCAEVLGQEFVSGHGDCQEKLVSEVLEWGGQVGGLLAPHFTPSVTSTATFLSLYSSLCRHASVSPDHTFMLLSKFDLENWVSTAQLSTGECSKLVGSVGAALCSLLPQPQPSLLMVLELYRVHLKSLLNHKFPQHYMEVLNILLQVSASTQEDCGGVSTGLWYDLINSLAMGVTCFTPDMERQAVVQAIRDYAQHQARLSQAMHLTDSKMGYIDLPDDFYHASLAVLVVRCLCVVINCDDKYGGLNKYFAESRDA
;
A
#
# COMPACT_ATOMS: atom_id res chain seq x y z
N MET A 1 -23.23 -65.69 -6.25
CA MET A 1 -24.25 -66.32 -7.12
C MET A 1 -24.56 -65.35 -8.25
N VAL A 2 -24.24 -65.74 -9.50
CA VAL A 2 -24.90 -65.36 -10.78
C VAL A 2 -24.86 -63.85 -11.15
N ASP A 3 -24.44 -63.35 -12.32
CA ASP A 3 -23.82 -63.88 -13.54
C ASP A 3 -23.42 -62.70 -14.45
N THR A 4 -22.64 -63.01 -15.50
CA THR A 4 -22.59 -62.37 -16.84
C THR A 4 -22.10 -60.91 -16.99
N ASN A 5 -20.98 -60.71 -17.69
CA ASN A 5 -21.06 -60.47 -19.14
C ASN A 5 -19.71 -60.52 -19.89
N ARG A 6 -19.76 -61.27 -20.99
CA ARG A 6 -18.81 -61.34 -22.11
C ARG A 6 -18.56 -59.97 -22.75
N ILE A 7 -17.31 -59.71 -23.15
CA ILE A 7 -17.03 -58.95 -24.38
C ILE A 7 -15.96 -59.69 -25.18
N ASN A 8 -16.39 -60.24 -26.33
CA ASN A 8 -15.53 -60.70 -27.41
C ASN A 8 -15.29 -59.55 -28.39
N ASN A 9 -14.05 -59.44 -28.81
CA ASN A 9 -13.52 -58.55 -29.84
C ASN A 9 -14.12 -58.89 -31.23
N PRO A 10 -14.18 -57.93 -32.18
CA PRO A 10 -13.35 -58.17 -33.36
C PRO A 10 -12.73 -56.91 -34.01
N LYS A 11 -11.45 -57.06 -34.35
CA LYS A 11 -10.77 -56.65 -35.59
C LYS A 11 -11.11 -55.26 -36.19
N ARG A 12 -10.12 -54.35 -36.14
CA ARG A 12 -9.93 -53.35 -37.20
C ARG A 12 -8.48 -53.29 -37.66
N ASN A 13 -8.30 -53.60 -38.93
CA ASN A 13 -7.06 -53.48 -39.69
C ASN A 13 -6.55 -52.03 -39.72
N THR A 14 -5.29 -51.88 -39.33
CA THR A 14 -4.23 -51.15 -40.04
C THR A 14 -4.63 -50.27 -41.22
N THR A 15 -4.70 -48.95 -40.98
CA THR A 15 -3.89 -47.91 -41.67
C THR A 15 -4.25 -46.54 -41.10
N GLN A 16 -3.57 -46.12 -40.03
CA GLN A 16 -3.51 -44.71 -39.66
C GLN A 16 -2.09 -44.22 -39.91
N HIS A 17 -1.98 -43.30 -40.84
CA HIS A 17 -0.79 -42.50 -41.10
C HIS A 17 -0.24 -41.95 -39.78
N THR A 18 0.97 -42.37 -39.44
CA THR A 18 1.86 -41.71 -38.50
C THR A 18 2.12 -40.28 -38.98
N LYS A 19 1.31 -39.32 -38.52
CA LYS A 19 1.70 -37.91 -38.47
C LYS A 19 2.24 -37.64 -37.08
N THR A 20 3.55 -37.76 -36.95
CA THR A 20 4.33 -37.16 -35.88
C THR A 20 3.94 -35.69 -35.71
N PRO A 21 3.76 -35.19 -34.48
CA PRO A 21 3.56 -33.77 -34.26
C PRO A 21 4.85 -33.06 -34.63
N ARG A 22 4.80 -32.16 -35.61
CA ARG A 22 5.91 -31.28 -35.97
C ARG A 22 6.25 -30.40 -34.77
N LYS A 23 7.19 -30.87 -33.92
CA LYS A 23 8.06 -30.00 -33.13
C LYS A 23 8.84 -29.16 -34.14
N ASN A 24 8.46 -27.91 -34.31
CA ASN A 24 9.31 -26.83 -34.82
C ASN A 24 8.69 -25.53 -34.30
N GLY A 25 8.75 -25.32 -32.98
CA GLY A 25 8.61 -23.99 -32.43
C GLY A 25 9.83 -23.21 -32.91
N ASN A 26 9.62 -22.26 -33.81
CA ASN A 26 10.69 -21.44 -34.36
C ASN A 26 11.13 -20.43 -33.28
N TRP A 27 11.97 -20.88 -32.34
CA TRP A 27 12.59 -20.06 -31.28
C TRP A 27 13.78 -19.26 -31.79
N GLU A 28 13.84 -18.95 -33.08
CA GLU A 28 14.87 -18.05 -33.59
C GLU A 28 14.64 -16.64 -33.05
N PRO A 29 15.58 -16.07 -32.26
CA PRO A 29 15.48 -14.69 -31.81
C PRO A 29 15.36 -13.78 -33.03
N TRP A 30 14.55 -12.72 -32.95
CA TRP A 30 14.28 -11.84 -34.09
C TRP A 30 15.52 -10.98 -34.39
N PRO A 31 16.35 -11.31 -35.40
CA PRO A 31 17.51 -10.49 -35.73
C PRO A 31 17.11 -9.08 -36.16
N GLU A 32 15.86 -8.88 -36.56
CA GLU A 32 15.29 -7.58 -36.92
C GLU A 32 15.02 -6.68 -35.72
N ALA A 33 14.97 -7.23 -34.50
CA ALA A 33 14.79 -6.47 -33.25
C ALA A 33 16.13 -6.05 -32.60
N VAL A 34 17.25 -6.52 -33.13
CA VAL A 34 18.60 -6.21 -32.64
C VAL A 34 19.23 -5.15 -33.54
N ASP A 35 19.63 -4.02 -32.98
CA ASP A 35 20.35 -2.98 -33.71
C ASP A 35 21.81 -3.41 -33.97
N ARG A 36 22.00 -4.14 -35.07
CA ARG A 36 23.32 -4.63 -35.49
C ARG A 36 24.30 -3.51 -35.79
N ASN A 37 23.82 -2.35 -36.24
CA ASN A 37 24.71 -1.22 -36.55
C ASN A 37 25.29 -0.66 -35.26
N ALA A 38 24.47 -0.49 -34.22
CA ALA A 38 24.96 -0.07 -32.90
C ALA A 38 25.97 -1.08 -32.30
N ILE A 39 25.76 -2.38 -32.51
CA ILE A 39 26.70 -3.42 -32.05
C ILE A 39 28.03 -3.36 -32.81
N GLU A 40 27.99 -3.19 -34.13
CA GLU A 40 29.19 -3.05 -34.97
C GLU A 40 29.95 -1.77 -34.66
N ASP A 41 29.26 -0.64 -34.49
CA ASP A 41 29.86 0.64 -34.10
C ASP A 41 30.51 0.56 -32.71
N ASN A 42 29.84 -0.10 -31.76
CA ASN A 42 30.39 -0.32 -30.43
C ASN A 42 31.61 -1.25 -30.46
N SER A 43 31.58 -2.30 -31.29
CA SER A 43 32.72 -3.19 -31.51
C SER A 43 33.92 -2.45 -32.12
N GLN A 44 33.69 -1.59 -33.10
CA GLN A 44 34.75 -0.75 -33.68
C GLN A 44 35.32 0.27 -32.68
N ASN A 45 34.48 0.85 -31.83
CA ASN A 45 34.94 1.74 -30.77
C ASN A 45 35.77 1.01 -29.71
N LEU A 46 35.35 -0.20 -29.29
CA LEU A 46 36.13 -1.03 -28.37
C LEU A 46 37.48 -1.45 -28.96
N LEU A 47 37.54 -1.76 -30.25
CA LEU A 47 38.80 -2.04 -30.96
C LEU A 47 39.72 -0.81 -30.98
N LYS A 48 39.19 0.39 -31.23
CA LYS A 48 39.97 1.64 -31.16
C LYS A 48 40.53 1.89 -29.77
N VAL A 49 39.74 1.69 -28.73
CA VAL A 49 40.17 1.83 -27.33
C VAL A 49 41.25 0.81 -26.99
N TRP A 50 41.10 -0.45 -27.42
CA TRP A 50 42.11 -1.49 -27.22
C TRP A 50 43.45 -1.15 -27.90
N HIS A 51 43.41 -0.62 -29.13
CA HIS A 51 44.62 -0.18 -29.83
C HIS A 51 45.29 1.03 -29.15
N GLN A 52 44.50 1.97 -28.62
CA GLN A 52 45.02 3.10 -27.85
C GLN A 52 45.69 2.63 -26.56
N HIS A 53 45.12 1.65 -25.86
CA HIS A 53 45.73 1.07 -24.67
C HIS A 53 47.02 0.31 -24.98
N ARG A 54 47.05 -0.46 -26.08
CA ARG A 54 48.26 -1.18 -26.53
C ARG A 54 49.41 -0.23 -26.89
N ASN A 55 49.09 0.94 -27.43
CA ASN A 55 50.08 1.93 -27.85
C ASN A 55 50.42 2.97 -26.75
N GLY A 56 49.58 3.07 -25.71
CA GLY A 56 49.77 3.99 -24.58
C GLY A 56 50.57 3.41 -23.40
N SER A 57 50.81 2.10 -23.38
CA SER A 57 51.67 1.44 -22.38
C SER A 57 53.08 1.19 -22.93
N GLY A 58 53.90 2.25 -22.98
CA GLY A 58 55.35 2.09 -23.11
C GLY A 58 56.07 3.33 -23.64
N SER A 59 56.75 4.07 -22.76
CA SER A 59 57.81 4.98 -23.20
C SER A 59 59.11 4.23 -23.46
N ALA A 60 59.68 4.46 -24.65
CA ALA A 60 61.09 4.38 -25.05
C ALA A 60 61.78 3.00 -25.13
N SER A 61 62.02 2.51 -26.36
CA SER A 61 63.32 2.67 -27.04
C SER A 61 63.40 1.90 -28.39
N ALA A 62 64.22 2.48 -29.29
CA ALA A 62 64.81 1.95 -30.54
C ALA A 62 63.98 1.93 -31.85
N SER A 63 64.49 2.70 -32.82
CA SER A 63 64.04 2.82 -34.22
C SER A 63 64.81 1.84 -35.16
N PRO A 64 64.79 1.99 -36.50
CA PRO A 64 63.74 1.54 -37.43
C PRO A 64 64.30 0.61 -38.53
N SER A 65 63.45 -0.18 -39.22
CA SER A 65 63.79 -0.74 -40.55
C SER A 65 62.55 -1.04 -41.39
N ALA A 66 62.43 -0.28 -42.50
CA ALA A 66 62.07 -0.69 -43.87
C ALA A 66 61.45 -2.09 -44.06
N SER A 67 60.37 -2.35 -44.81
CA SER A 67 59.56 -1.66 -45.85
C SER A 67 58.33 -2.59 -46.11
N PRO A 68 57.63 -2.55 -47.27
CA PRO A 68 56.63 -1.59 -47.68
C PRO A 68 55.22 -2.21 -47.89
N GLN A 69 54.26 -1.30 -48.02
CA GLN A 69 52.90 -1.40 -48.56
C GLN A 69 52.53 -2.66 -49.37
N HIS A 70 51.38 -3.25 -49.02
CA HIS A 70 50.42 -3.65 -50.05
C HIS A 70 49.01 -3.21 -49.62
N SER A 71 48.54 -2.18 -50.31
CA SER A 71 47.14 -1.78 -50.35
C SER A 71 46.30 -2.98 -50.78
N VAL A 72 45.35 -3.38 -49.94
CA VAL A 72 44.07 -3.91 -50.41
C VAL A 72 43.05 -2.85 -50.05
N MET A 73 42.72 -2.03 -51.05
CA MET A 73 41.44 -1.32 -51.08
C MET A 73 40.37 -2.39 -50.92
N GLN A 74 39.77 -2.49 -49.74
CA GLN A 74 38.49 -3.14 -49.60
C GLN A 74 37.45 -2.04 -49.49
N GLU A 75 36.76 -1.86 -50.61
CA GLU A 75 35.68 -0.90 -50.80
C GLU A 75 34.71 -0.92 -49.63
N CYS A 76 34.47 0.24 -49.03
CA CYS A 76 33.31 0.45 -48.17
C CYS A 76 32.05 0.06 -48.94
N PRO A 77 31.21 -0.89 -48.46
CA PRO A 77 29.92 -1.10 -49.04
C PRO A 77 29.07 0.15 -48.78
N LYS A 78 28.78 0.84 -49.89
CA LYS A 78 27.85 1.94 -50.00
C LYS A 78 26.56 1.63 -49.23
N LYS A 79 26.17 2.55 -48.32
CA LYS A 79 24.81 2.77 -47.79
C LYS A 79 23.93 1.52 -47.81
N GLN A 80 24.04 0.69 -46.79
CA GLN A 80 23.08 -0.38 -46.54
C GLN A 80 21.70 0.29 -46.37
N LYS A 81 20.82 0.07 -47.36
CA LYS A 81 19.42 0.49 -47.35
C LYS A 81 18.86 0.20 -45.96
N GLN A 82 18.43 1.24 -45.25
CA GLN A 82 17.70 1.16 -44.00
C GLN A 82 16.58 0.12 -44.20
N ARG A 83 16.79 -1.10 -43.70
CA ARG A 83 15.77 -2.15 -43.75
C ARG A 83 14.65 -1.61 -42.87
N ASP A 84 13.46 -1.47 -43.43
CA ASP A 84 12.29 -1.10 -42.64
C ASP A 84 11.96 -2.28 -41.72
N HIS A 85 12.57 -2.28 -40.54
CA HIS A 85 12.47 -3.34 -39.53
C HIS A 85 11.00 -3.63 -39.20
N ARG A 86 10.15 -2.59 -39.23
CA ARG A 86 8.70 -2.70 -39.02
C ARG A 86 8.04 -3.56 -40.10
N ALA A 87 8.38 -3.36 -41.37
CA ALA A 87 7.83 -4.15 -42.47
C ALA A 87 8.26 -5.61 -42.41
N ALA A 88 9.50 -5.90 -42.02
CA ALA A 88 10.00 -7.27 -41.84
C ALA A 88 9.30 -7.99 -40.67
N ILE A 89 9.11 -7.29 -39.55
CA ILE A 89 8.38 -7.76 -38.37
C ILE A 89 6.93 -8.10 -38.73
N LEU A 90 6.21 -7.19 -39.40
CA LEU A 90 4.81 -7.42 -39.78
C LEU A 90 4.67 -8.59 -40.76
N LYS A 91 5.63 -8.75 -41.68
CA LYS A 91 5.68 -9.90 -42.59
C LYS A 91 5.90 -11.22 -41.83
N ARG A 92 6.76 -11.25 -40.82
CA ARG A 92 6.99 -12.45 -39.98
C ARG A 92 5.78 -12.75 -39.10
N LEU A 93 5.13 -11.74 -38.52
CA LEU A 93 3.88 -11.89 -37.76
C LEU A 93 2.76 -12.53 -38.61
N GLY A 94 2.68 -12.18 -39.89
CA GLY A 94 1.74 -12.80 -40.82
C GLY A 94 2.04 -14.26 -41.18
N THR A 95 3.19 -14.82 -40.79
CA THR A 95 3.52 -16.25 -40.99
C THR A 95 3.10 -17.16 -39.84
N TYR A 96 2.67 -16.60 -38.70
CA TYR A 96 2.14 -17.38 -37.58
C TYR A 96 0.69 -17.81 -37.84
N GLU A 97 0.26 -18.91 -37.22
CA GLU A 97 -1.12 -19.39 -37.33
C GLU A 97 -2.12 -18.30 -36.90
N PRO A 98 -3.20 -18.10 -37.66
CA PRO A 98 -4.24 -17.16 -37.27
C PRO A 98 -4.85 -17.60 -35.92
N PRO A 99 -5.28 -16.63 -35.07
CA PRO A 99 -5.86 -16.96 -33.78
C PRO A 99 -7.08 -17.89 -33.97
N LYS A 100 -7.09 -18.98 -33.21
CA LYS A 100 -8.22 -19.92 -33.22
C LYS A 100 -9.49 -19.20 -32.73
N PRO A 101 -10.67 -19.57 -33.24
CA PRO A 101 -11.93 -19.02 -32.73
C PRO A 101 -12.06 -19.31 -31.23
N PRO A 102 -12.77 -18.46 -30.47
CA PRO A 102 -12.98 -18.66 -29.05
C PRO A 102 -13.66 -20.02 -28.81
N PRO A 103 -13.31 -20.73 -27.71
CA PRO A 103 -13.97 -21.98 -27.36
C PRO A 103 -15.49 -21.80 -27.27
N ALA A 104 -16.25 -22.75 -27.80
CA ALA A 104 -17.70 -22.72 -27.70
C ALA A 104 -18.11 -22.80 -26.22
N VAL A 105 -18.80 -21.76 -25.73
CA VAL A 105 -19.32 -21.72 -24.35
C VAL A 105 -20.51 -22.67 -24.28
N PRO A 106 -20.49 -23.72 -23.44
CA PRO A 106 -21.63 -24.61 -23.30
C PRO A 106 -22.87 -23.83 -22.83
N PRO A 107 -24.09 -24.30 -23.17
CA PRO A 107 -25.33 -23.67 -22.69
C PRO A 107 -25.28 -23.54 -21.17
N ARG A 108 -25.58 -22.35 -20.64
CA ARG A 108 -25.60 -22.09 -19.20
C ARG A 108 -26.67 -22.98 -18.58
N SER A 109 -26.29 -24.06 -17.90
CA SER A 109 -27.21 -24.74 -16.99
C SER A 109 -27.68 -23.71 -15.96
N PRO A 110 -29.00 -23.64 -15.66
CA PRO A 110 -29.48 -22.71 -14.66
C PRO A 110 -28.75 -23.00 -13.35
N LEU A 111 -28.01 -22.01 -12.85
CA LEU A 111 -27.34 -22.14 -11.57
C LEU A 111 -28.41 -22.41 -10.51
N HIS A 112 -28.26 -23.50 -9.75
CA HIS A 112 -29.14 -23.77 -8.61
C HIS A 112 -28.81 -22.78 -7.48
N THR A 113 -29.36 -21.57 -7.57
CA THR A 113 -29.34 -20.61 -6.47
C THR A 113 -30.29 -21.07 -5.38
N PRO A 114 -29.91 -21.01 -4.09
CA PRO A 114 -30.79 -21.42 -3.00
C PRO A 114 -32.06 -20.57 -3.00
N LEU A 115 -33.23 -21.23 -3.05
CA LEU A 115 -34.52 -20.55 -2.93
C LEU A 115 -34.74 -20.17 -1.47
N LEU A 116 -34.47 -18.92 -1.13
CA LEU A 116 -34.71 -18.40 0.22
C LEU A 116 -36.16 -17.94 0.38
N HIS A 117 -36.81 -18.43 1.44
CA HIS A 117 -38.13 -17.99 1.83
C HIS A 117 -38.06 -16.66 2.58
N ASP A 118 -39.10 -15.84 2.45
CA ASP A 118 -39.20 -14.54 3.12
C ASP A 118 -39.07 -14.63 4.66
N LYS A 119 -39.54 -15.75 5.24
CA LYS A 119 -39.42 -16.01 6.68
C LYS A 119 -37.96 -16.15 7.12
N THR A 120 -37.15 -16.84 6.31
CA THR A 120 -35.72 -17.04 6.58
C THR A 120 -34.94 -15.74 6.49
N LEU A 121 -35.29 -14.84 5.57
CA LEU A 121 -34.62 -13.53 5.45
C LEU A 121 -34.87 -12.60 6.65
N LYS A 122 -35.99 -12.80 7.36
CA LYS A 122 -36.40 -12.00 8.52
C LYS A 122 -35.98 -12.62 9.85
N ASP A 123 -35.50 -13.86 9.82
CA ASP A 123 -34.99 -14.59 10.97
C ASP A 123 -33.45 -14.53 10.94
N PRO A 124 -32.83 -13.71 11.79
CA PRO A 124 -31.39 -13.46 11.75
C PRO A 124 -30.57 -14.74 11.94
N ASP A 125 -31.02 -15.65 12.81
CA ASP A 125 -30.31 -16.90 13.12
C ASP A 125 -30.48 -17.92 11.99
N ALA A 126 -31.70 -18.06 11.45
CA ALA A 126 -31.93 -18.97 10.32
C ALA A 126 -31.16 -18.53 9.07
N LEU A 127 -31.09 -17.22 8.81
CA LEU A 127 -30.29 -16.67 7.72
C LEU A 127 -28.80 -16.93 7.93
N LEU A 128 -28.30 -16.68 9.15
CA LEU A 128 -26.90 -16.91 9.47
C LEU A 128 -26.52 -18.39 9.31
N CYS A 129 -27.36 -19.32 9.75
CA CYS A 129 -27.14 -20.76 9.54
C CYS A 129 -26.96 -21.14 8.06
N HIS A 130 -27.70 -20.50 7.15
CA HIS A 130 -27.51 -20.73 5.72
C HIS A 130 -26.22 -20.14 5.19
N VAL A 131 -25.84 -18.95 5.65
CA VAL A 131 -24.60 -18.28 5.25
C VAL A 131 -23.37 -19.06 5.74
N LEU A 132 -23.41 -19.57 6.98
CA LEU A 132 -22.32 -20.30 7.62
C LEU A 132 -21.77 -21.44 6.76
N HIS A 133 -22.66 -22.27 6.22
CA HIS A 133 -22.28 -23.40 5.37
C HIS A 133 -21.39 -22.98 4.18
N TYR A 134 -21.69 -21.84 3.55
CA TYR A 134 -20.92 -21.36 2.41
C TYR A 134 -19.63 -20.66 2.84
N THR A 135 -19.67 -19.92 3.96
CA THR A 135 -18.50 -19.21 4.46
C THR A 135 -17.44 -20.15 5.02
N ASP A 136 -17.85 -21.28 5.61
CA ASP A 136 -16.95 -22.31 6.12
C ASP A 136 -16.15 -22.94 4.97
N LEU A 137 -16.79 -23.23 3.83
CA LEU A 137 -16.12 -23.73 2.63
C LEU A 137 -15.06 -22.74 2.10
N VAL A 138 -15.37 -21.44 2.14
CA VAL A 138 -14.42 -20.39 1.73
C VAL A 138 -13.24 -20.31 2.68
N ALA A 139 -13.50 -20.35 3.99
CA ALA A 139 -12.46 -20.30 5.01
C ALA A 139 -11.56 -21.54 4.98
N GLU A 140 -12.14 -22.75 4.92
CA GLU A 140 -11.41 -24.01 4.85
C GLU A 140 -10.51 -24.06 3.61
N HIS A 141 -11.05 -23.69 2.44
CA HIS A 141 -10.25 -23.68 1.22
C HIS A 141 -9.12 -22.65 1.25
N SER A 142 -9.38 -21.46 1.80
CA SER A 142 -8.34 -20.42 1.96
C SER A 142 -7.20 -20.93 2.83
N SER A 143 -7.53 -21.57 3.96
CA SER A 143 -6.53 -22.17 4.85
C SER A 143 -5.73 -23.28 4.17
N ALA A 144 -6.40 -24.17 3.40
CA ALA A 144 -5.73 -25.22 2.64
C ALA A 144 -4.72 -24.66 1.62
N VAL A 145 -5.11 -23.61 0.87
CA VAL A 145 -4.22 -22.95 -0.10
C VAL A 145 -3.01 -22.34 0.59
N ASN A 146 -3.19 -21.70 1.74
CA ASN A 146 -2.06 -21.12 2.47
C ASN A 146 -1.12 -22.15 3.07
N ILE A 147 -1.64 -23.30 3.50
CA ILE A 147 -0.80 -24.43 3.91
C ILE A 147 0.09 -24.85 2.73
N TRP A 148 -0.45 -24.96 1.52
CA TRP A 148 0.35 -25.30 0.34
C TRP A 148 1.39 -24.23 0.01
N CYS A 149 1.05 -22.95 0.10
CA CYS A 149 2.00 -21.85 -0.09
C CYS A 149 3.11 -21.88 0.97
N LYS A 150 2.78 -22.11 2.24
CA LYS A 150 3.74 -22.24 3.35
C LYS A 150 4.65 -23.46 3.16
N GLU A 151 4.10 -24.59 2.69
CA GLU A 151 4.85 -25.80 2.32
C GLU A 151 5.86 -25.50 1.20
N LEU A 152 5.45 -24.78 0.15
CA LEU A 152 6.34 -24.38 -0.94
C LEU A 152 7.46 -23.46 -0.46
N CYS A 153 7.15 -22.45 0.35
CA CYS A 153 8.13 -21.56 0.96
C CYS A 153 9.16 -22.34 1.81
N ALA A 154 8.71 -23.32 2.60
CA ALA A 154 9.59 -24.16 3.40
C ALA A 154 10.54 -25.00 2.51
N LEU A 155 10.02 -25.57 1.42
CA LEU A 155 10.84 -26.32 0.46
C LEU A 155 11.89 -25.42 -0.21
N ASP A 156 11.55 -24.19 -0.57
CA ASP A 156 12.49 -23.24 -1.16
C ASP A 156 13.56 -22.78 -0.16
N CYS A 157 13.22 -22.61 1.13
CA CYS A 157 14.20 -22.36 2.18
C CYS A 157 15.21 -23.52 2.29
N VAL A 158 14.74 -24.77 2.33
CA VAL A 158 15.61 -25.95 2.37
C VAL A 158 16.52 -26.01 1.15
N TYR A 159 15.99 -25.76 -0.04
CA TYR A 159 16.81 -25.72 -1.25
C TYR A 159 17.90 -24.64 -1.16
N ARG A 160 17.55 -23.44 -0.70
CA ARG A 160 18.49 -22.32 -0.56
C ARG A 160 19.61 -22.62 0.42
N GLU A 161 19.35 -23.42 1.45
CA GLU A 161 20.37 -23.86 2.42
C GLU A 161 21.29 -24.95 1.87
N VAL A 162 20.78 -25.85 1.04
CA VAL A 162 21.52 -26.99 0.50
C VAL A 162 22.34 -26.63 -0.72
N LEU A 163 21.82 -25.77 -1.60
CA LEU A 163 22.45 -25.42 -2.87
C LEU A 163 23.92 -24.99 -2.75
N PRO A 164 24.33 -24.17 -1.76
CA PRO A 164 25.73 -23.79 -1.59
C PRO A 164 26.67 -24.95 -1.23
N ARG A 165 26.14 -26.08 -0.76
CA ARG A 165 26.89 -27.28 -0.36
C ARG A 165 26.95 -28.36 -1.45
N LEU A 166 26.32 -28.10 -2.60
CA LEU A 166 26.25 -29.04 -3.72
C LEU A 166 27.64 -29.33 -4.31
N TRP A 167 28.49 -28.31 -4.39
CA TRP A 167 29.86 -28.44 -4.90
C TRP A 167 30.85 -28.12 -3.81
N PHE A 168 31.91 -28.91 -3.70
CA PHE A 168 33.01 -28.65 -2.78
C PHE A 168 34.35 -28.82 -3.50
N ASN A 169 35.34 -28.03 -3.07
CA ASN A 169 36.68 -28.07 -3.64
C ASN A 169 37.49 -29.19 -2.99
N THR A 170 38.08 -30.04 -3.80
CA THR A 170 39.01 -31.10 -3.38
C THR A 170 40.36 -30.90 -4.06
N ASN A 171 41.45 -31.00 -3.30
CA ASN A 171 42.79 -30.98 -3.88
C ASN A 171 43.08 -32.31 -4.58
N THR A 172 43.22 -32.25 -5.90
CA THR A 172 43.51 -33.42 -6.74
C THR A 172 44.93 -33.31 -7.28
N LYS A 173 45.65 -34.44 -7.27
CA LYS A 173 46.97 -34.57 -7.89
C LYS A 173 46.87 -35.46 -9.12
N MET A 174 47.31 -34.96 -10.26
CA MET A 174 47.37 -35.70 -11.50
C MET A 174 48.82 -35.80 -11.97
N VAL A 175 49.31 -37.01 -12.20
CA VAL A 175 50.64 -37.23 -12.77
C VAL A 175 50.50 -37.38 -14.27
N GLN A 176 51.06 -36.44 -15.03
CA GLN A 176 51.11 -36.50 -16.48
C GLN A 176 52.54 -36.79 -16.91
N THR A 177 52.69 -37.77 -17.79
CA THR A 177 54.00 -38.25 -18.21
C THR A 177 54.34 -37.75 -19.61
N ALA A 178 55.46 -37.04 -19.73
CA ALA A 178 55.94 -36.45 -20.98
C ALA A 178 57.07 -37.31 -21.57
N LYS A 179 56.76 -38.00 -22.66
CA LYS A 179 57.72 -38.81 -23.40
C LYS A 179 58.57 -37.95 -24.33
N CYS A 180 59.88 -38.17 -24.34
CA CYS A 180 60.78 -37.58 -25.33
C CYS A 180 60.35 -38.01 -26.74
N LYS A 181 60.04 -37.05 -27.61
CA LYS A 181 59.87 -37.32 -29.04
C LYS A 181 61.25 -37.27 -29.71
N PRO A 182 61.68 -38.33 -30.42
CA PRO A 182 62.94 -38.29 -31.14
C PRO A 182 62.89 -37.21 -32.25
N PRO A 183 63.99 -36.48 -32.50
CA PRO A 183 64.03 -35.50 -33.58
C PRO A 183 63.86 -36.18 -34.95
N LYS A 184 63.17 -35.52 -35.88
CA LYS A 184 63.12 -35.96 -37.28
C LYS A 184 64.51 -35.73 -37.91
N VAL A 185 65.18 -36.85 -38.22
CA VAL A 185 66.38 -37.06 -39.06
C VAL A 185 67.35 -35.88 -39.22
N GLY A 186 68.58 -36.04 -38.70
CA GLY A 186 69.75 -35.23 -39.11
C GLY A 186 70.38 -34.31 -38.05
N ARG A 187 69.93 -34.34 -36.79
CA ARG A 187 70.61 -33.65 -35.67
C ARG A 187 71.02 -34.65 -34.60
N GLN A 188 72.23 -34.50 -34.06
CA GLN A 188 72.73 -35.30 -32.93
C GLN A 188 71.74 -35.23 -31.75
N GLN A 189 71.49 -36.38 -31.13
CA GLN A 189 70.56 -36.54 -30.03
C GLN A 189 71.05 -35.72 -28.83
N PRO A 190 70.27 -34.77 -28.28
CA PRO A 190 70.51 -34.38 -26.89
C PRO A 190 70.21 -35.60 -26.01
N GLU A 191 71.08 -35.88 -25.02
CA GLU A 191 70.90 -36.98 -24.07
C GLU A 191 69.57 -36.79 -23.31
N CYS A 192 68.54 -37.56 -23.68
CA CYS A 192 67.26 -37.55 -22.97
C CYS A 192 67.39 -38.44 -21.73
N CYS A 193 67.21 -37.86 -20.54
CA CYS A 193 67.29 -38.55 -19.25
C CYS A 193 66.09 -39.46 -18.91
N GLY A 194 65.25 -39.79 -19.90
CA GLY A 194 64.04 -40.60 -19.73
C GLY A 194 62.73 -39.80 -19.74
N GLU A 195 61.64 -40.49 -19.47
CA GLU A 195 60.29 -39.92 -19.41
C GLU A 195 60.13 -39.01 -18.18
N ALA A 196 59.62 -37.80 -18.38
CA ALA A 196 59.45 -36.81 -17.30
C ALA A 196 58.04 -36.91 -16.69
N SER A 197 57.97 -37.07 -15.37
CA SER A 197 56.71 -37.06 -14.62
C SER A 197 56.39 -35.65 -14.14
N ILE A 198 55.33 -35.05 -14.69
CA ILE A 198 54.81 -33.74 -14.30
C ILE A 198 53.67 -33.98 -13.31
N VAL A 199 53.83 -33.54 -12.06
CA VAL A 199 52.77 -33.58 -11.05
C VAL A 199 51.99 -32.26 -11.12
N LEU A 200 50.74 -32.34 -11.54
CA LEU A 200 49.80 -31.24 -11.56
C LEU A 200 48.95 -31.31 -10.28
N GLU A 201 49.06 -30.30 -9.43
CA GLU A 201 48.22 -30.15 -8.24
C GLU A 201 47.22 -29.01 -8.50
N PHE A 202 45.93 -29.30 -8.44
CA PHE A 202 44.88 -28.32 -8.67
C PHE A 202 43.66 -28.58 -7.79
N SER A 203 42.86 -27.54 -7.59
CA SER A 203 41.58 -27.62 -6.89
C SER A 203 40.48 -28.00 -7.88
N GLU A 204 39.83 -29.13 -7.64
CA GLU A 204 38.74 -29.64 -8.46
C GLU A 204 37.41 -29.48 -7.70
N ALA A 205 36.40 -28.89 -8.35
CA ALA A 205 35.05 -28.86 -7.83
C ALA A 205 34.39 -30.23 -8.01
N ARG A 206 34.04 -30.90 -6.91
CA ARG A 206 33.35 -32.20 -6.91
C ARG A 206 31.92 -32.07 -6.45
N LEU A 207 31.05 -32.86 -7.08
CA LEU A 207 29.64 -32.94 -6.71
C LEU A 207 29.51 -33.69 -5.38
N ASN A 208 28.74 -33.14 -4.47
CA ASN A 208 28.32 -33.81 -3.26
C ASN A 208 27.03 -34.60 -3.54
N GLU A 209 27.18 -35.90 -3.83
CA GLU A 209 26.06 -36.79 -4.18
C GLU A 209 24.95 -36.80 -3.11
N ARG A 210 25.30 -36.66 -1.83
CA ARG A 210 24.33 -36.61 -0.74
C ARG A 210 23.45 -35.36 -0.82
N GLU A 211 24.07 -34.20 -1.05
CA GLU A 211 23.33 -32.94 -1.19
C GLU A 211 22.58 -32.88 -2.52
N ASN A 212 23.12 -33.51 -3.58
CA ASN A 212 22.42 -33.65 -4.87
C ASN A 212 21.12 -34.45 -4.72
N ALA A 213 21.17 -35.65 -4.10
CA ALA A 213 19.97 -36.45 -3.85
C ALA A 213 18.94 -35.72 -2.98
N ARG A 214 19.40 -34.93 -2.00
CA ARG A 214 18.54 -34.11 -1.14
C ARG A 214 17.88 -32.95 -1.91
N ILE A 215 18.58 -32.36 -2.88
CA ILE A 215 18.01 -31.38 -3.82
C ILE A 215 16.97 -32.03 -4.72
N GLU A 216 17.26 -33.20 -5.30
CA GLU A 216 16.33 -33.91 -6.17
C GLU A 216 15.02 -34.23 -5.45
N GLN A 217 15.10 -34.77 -4.23
CA GLN A 217 13.93 -35.04 -3.38
C GLN A 217 13.14 -33.76 -3.06
N ASN A 218 13.82 -32.68 -2.69
CA ASN A 218 13.17 -31.40 -2.42
C ASN A 218 12.42 -30.86 -3.66
N ARG A 219 13.01 -31.01 -4.85
CA ARG A 219 12.42 -30.54 -6.10
C ARG A 219 11.24 -31.39 -6.55
N GLU A 220 11.29 -32.70 -6.32
CA GLU A 220 10.14 -33.59 -6.53
C GLU A 220 8.97 -33.23 -5.62
N GLN A 221 9.23 -32.97 -4.32
CA GLN A 221 8.22 -32.51 -3.38
C GLN A 221 7.63 -31.14 -3.78
N SER A 222 8.50 -30.21 -4.21
CA SER A 222 8.11 -28.87 -4.67
C SER A 222 7.19 -28.96 -5.87
N GLU A 223 7.54 -29.76 -6.88
CA GLU A 223 6.69 -30.01 -8.05
C GLU A 223 5.32 -30.59 -7.63
N GLY A 224 5.30 -31.53 -6.69
CA GLY A 224 4.05 -32.07 -6.14
C GLY A 224 3.15 -31.03 -5.47
N VAL A 225 3.72 -30.01 -4.82
CA VAL A 225 2.96 -28.89 -4.25
C VAL A 225 2.47 -27.95 -5.35
N VAL A 226 3.33 -27.59 -6.30
CA VAL A 226 2.97 -26.71 -7.44
C VAL A 226 1.80 -27.31 -8.23
N GLN A 227 1.84 -28.61 -8.52
CA GLN A 227 0.76 -29.31 -9.21
C GLN A 227 -0.57 -29.30 -8.43
N ARG A 228 -0.55 -29.20 -7.09
CA ARG A 228 -1.77 -28.98 -6.29
C ARG A 228 -2.28 -27.54 -6.45
N CYS A 229 -1.40 -26.55 -6.35
CA CYS A 229 -1.75 -25.13 -6.46
C CYS A 229 -2.28 -24.72 -7.84
N LEU A 230 -1.83 -25.39 -8.91
CA LEU A 230 -2.27 -25.12 -10.28
C LEU A 230 -3.66 -25.70 -10.61
N LYS A 231 -4.25 -26.51 -9.73
CA LYS A 231 -5.59 -27.05 -9.95
C LYS A 231 -6.62 -25.92 -9.86
N PRO A 232 -7.65 -25.94 -10.73
CA PRO A 232 -8.74 -24.99 -10.61
C PRO A 232 -9.45 -25.17 -9.25
N PRO A 233 -10.04 -24.09 -8.70
CA PRO A 233 -10.85 -24.17 -7.50
C PRO A 233 -11.96 -25.22 -7.63
N PRO A 234 -12.29 -25.97 -6.57
CA PRO A 234 -13.38 -26.95 -6.60
C PRO A 234 -14.71 -26.31 -6.99
N LEU A 235 -15.52 -27.01 -7.81
CA LEU A 235 -16.83 -26.51 -8.24
C LEU A 235 -17.75 -26.13 -7.07
N GLN A 236 -17.69 -26.89 -5.97
CA GLN A 236 -18.45 -26.62 -4.75
C GLN A 236 -18.11 -25.26 -4.14
N LEU A 237 -16.83 -24.86 -4.19
CA LEU A 237 -16.41 -23.53 -3.72
C LEU A 237 -16.96 -22.43 -4.62
N CYS A 238 -16.91 -22.63 -5.95
CA CYS A 238 -17.51 -21.68 -6.89
C CYS A 238 -19.03 -21.56 -6.67
N GLN A 239 -19.72 -22.68 -6.43
CA GLN A 239 -21.14 -22.70 -6.12
C GLN A 239 -21.44 -22.02 -4.78
N ALA A 240 -20.59 -22.20 -3.77
CA ALA A 240 -20.73 -21.55 -2.47
C ALA A 240 -20.59 -20.02 -2.59
N ALA A 241 -19.58 -19.53 -3.31
CA ALA A 241 -19.39 -18.11 -3.57
C ALA A 241 -20.61 -17.48 -4.27
N VAL A 242 -21.10 -18.11 -5.36
CA VAL A 242 -22.27 -17.58 -6.07
C VAL A 242 -23.54 -17.70 -5.24
N SER A 243 -23.69 -18.76 -4.44
CA SER A 243 -24.83 -18.90 -3.53
C SER A 243 -24.83 -17.80 -2.48
N LEU A 244 -23.67 -17.49 -1.89
CA LEU A 244 -23.51 -16.41 -0.92
C LEU A 244 -23.90 -15.05 -1.52
N GLU A 245 -23.40 -14.73 -2.71
CA GLU A 245 -23.76 -13.50 -3.43
C GLU A 245 -25.27 -13.44 -3.74
N ALA A 246 -25.87 -14.56 -4.16
CA ALA A 246 -27.30 -14.64 -4.44
C ALA A 246 -28.15 -14.41 -3.19
N ILE A 247 -27.74 -14.95 -2.03
CA ILE A 247 -28.39 -14.75 -0.74
C ILE A 247 -28.34 -13.27 -0.35
N ILE A 248 -27.16 -12.65 -0.39
CA ILE A 248 -26.96 -11.23 -0.05
C ILE A 248 -27.77 -10.34 -1.00
N THR A 249 -27.72 -10.62 -2.31
CA THR A 249 -28.48 -9.88 -3.32
C THR A 249 -29.99 -9.97 -3.07
N THR A 250 -30.48 -11.15 -2.70
CA THR A 250 -31.90 -11.37 -2.37
C THR A 250 -32.30 -10.59 -1.13
N LEU A 251 -31.47 -10.62 -0.08
CA LEU A 251 -31.70 -9.87 1.16
C LEU A 251 -31.74 -8.35 0.91
N VAL A 252 -30.77 -7.81 0.17
CA VAL A 252 -30.69 -6.39 -0.18
C VAL A 252 -31.91 -5.96 -0.99
N ASN A 253 -32.27 -6.72 -2.03
CA ASN A 253 -33.43 -6.41 -2.85
C ASN A 253 -34.73 -6.46 -2.05
N ARG A 254 -34.84 -7.42 -1.12
CA ARG A 254 -35.98 -7.55 -0.22
C ARG A 254 -36.09 -6.37 0.73
N PHE A 255 -34.97 -5.94 1.31
CA PHE A 255 -34.87 -4.78 2.19
C PHE A 255 -35.22 -3.47 1.48
N ARG A 256 -34.68 -3.24 0.28
CA ARG A 256 -35.00 -2.07 -0.55
C ARG A 256 -36.50 -2.02 -0.90
N LYS A 257 -37.13 -3.16 -1.19
CA LYS A 257 -38.59 -3.24 -1.39
C LYS A 257 -39.36 -2.90 -0.09
N ALA A 258 -38.92 -3.41 1.05
CA ALA A 258 -39.56 -3.16 2.35
C ALA A 258 -39.59 -1.67 2.72
N LYS A 259 -38.52 -0.92 2.38
CA LYS A 259 -38.41 0.54 2.64
C LYS A 259 -39.58 1.36 2.08
N HIS A 260 -40.21 0.91 0.99
CA HIS A 260 -41.19 1.71 0.24
C HIS A 260 -42.66 1.38 0.54
N GLY A 261 -42.98 0.52 1.51
CA GLY A 261 -44.40 0.23 1.79
C GLY A 261 -44.72 -0.82 2.84
N GLU A 262 -43.74 -1.30 3.61
CA GLU A 262 -43.98 -2.33 4.63
C GLU A 262 -43.92 -1.80 6.07
N SER A 263 -44.31 -2.66 7.02
CA SER A 263 -44.32 -2.33 8.44
C SER A 263 -42.91 -2.07 8.98
N LYS A 264 -42.79 -1.16 9.96
CA LYS A 264 -41.53 -0.88 10.67
C LYS A 264 -40.91 -2.12 11.30
N GLN A 265 -41.73 -3.07 11.77
CA GLN A 265 -41.27 -4.32 12.36
C GLN A 265 -40.54 -5.20 11.33
N THR A 266 -41.08 -5.30 10.12
CA THR A 266 -40.43 -6.06 9.04
C THR A 266 -39.11 -5.42 8.61
N LEU A 267 -39.08 -4.08 8.54
CA LEU A 267 -37.85 -3.36 8.25
C LEU A 267 -36.77 -3.63 9.31
N PHE A 268 -37.14 -3.59 10.59
CA PHE A 268 -36.24 -3.88 11.70
C PHE A 268 -35.69 -5.32 11.64
N GLN A 269 -36.53 -6.32 11.40
CA GLN A 269 -36.10 -7.72 11.25
C GLN A 269 -35.09 -7.91 10.12
N LEU A 270 -35.32 -7.28 8.96
CA LEU A 270 -34.40 -7.32 7.83
C LEU A 270 -33.09 -6.58 8.14
N LEU A 271 -33.15 -5.45 8.85
CA LEU A 271 -31.95 -4.73 9.35
C LEU A 271 -31.12 -5.61 10.27
N THR A 272 -31.74 -6.23 11.28
CA THR A 272 -31.05 -7.13 12.20
C THR A 272 -30.39 -8.29 11.47
N SER A 273 -31.12 -8.93 10.55
CA SER A 273 -30.61 -10.04 9.75
C SER A 273 -29.42 -9.61 8.87
N GLY A 274 -29.55 -8.48 8.16
CA GLY A 274 -28.47 -7.94 7.33
C GLY A 274 -27.24 -7.54 8.12
N ARG A 275 -27.41 -6.97 9.32
CA ARG A 275 -26.30 -6.62 10.22
C ARG A 275 -25.60 -7.85 10.78
N GLN A 276 -26.33 -8.90 11.15
CA GLN A 276 -25.71 -10.14 11.63
C GLN A 276 -24.87 -10.80 10.54
N VAL A 277 -25.38 -10.86 9.31
CA VAL A 277 -24.61 -11.34 8.16
C VAL A 277 -23.41 -10.43 7.88
N PHE A 278 -23.56 -9.11 7.96
CA PHE A 278 -22.44 -8.16 7.79
C PHE A 278 -21.29 -8.45 8.76
N TYR A 279 -21.57 -8.49 10.07
CA TYR A 279 -20.54 -8.74 11.07
C TYR A 279 -19.93 -10.14 10.92
N HIS A 280 -20.72 -11.16 10.56
CA HIS A 280 -20.21 -12.49 10.26
C HIS A 280 -19.23 -12.48 9.09
N ILE A 281 -19.59 -11.85 7.95
CA ILE A 281 -18.70 -11.76 6.77
C ILE A 281 -17.41 -11.02 7.12
N VAL A 282 -17.50 -9.94 7.88
CA VAL A 282 -16.31 -9.18 8.32
C VAL A 282 -15.39 -10.04 9.19
N GLN A 283 -15.94 -10.85 10.10
CA GLN A 283 -15.19 -11.78 10.95
C GLN A 283 -14.50 -12.91 10.19
N LEU A 284 -14.88 -13.19 8.93
CA LEU A 284 -14.14 -14.13 8.08
C LEU A 284 -12.78 -13.59 7.67
N THR A 285 -12.51 -12.30 7.85
CA THR A 285 -11.23 -11.69 7.52
C THR A 285 -10.17 -12.19 8.50
N SER A 286 -9.26 -13.03 8.01
CA SER A 286 -8.13 -13.60 8.74
C SER A 286 -6.88 -13.50 7.88
N GLU A 287 -5.71 -13.81 8.44
CA GLU A 287 -4.48 -13.96 7.65
C GLU A 287 -4.72 -14.94 6.50
N ASP A 288 -5.49 -16.00 6.76
CA ASP A 288 -5.70 -17.04 5.77
C ASP A 288 -6.58 -16.56 4.60
N THR A 289 -7.75 -15.98 4.89
CA THR A 289 -8.65 -15.51 3.84
C THR A 289 -8.10 -14.29 3.10
N SER A 290 -7.28 -13.47 3.76
CA SER A 290 -6.57 -12.35 3.14
C SER A 290 -5.43 -12.75 2.21
N ALA A 291 -4.77 -13.87 2.48
CA ALA A 291 -3.69 -14.40 1.64
C ALA A 291 -4.21 -15.09 0.37
N TYR A 292 -5.46 -15.56 0.36
CA TYR A 292 -6.12 -16.12 -0.83
C TYR A 292 -6.96 -15.05 -1.57
N PRO A 293 -6.49 -14.50 -2.71
CA PRO A 293 -7.11 -13.33 -3.33
C PRO A 293 -8.60 -13.47 -3.68
N PRO A 294 -9.09 -14.62 -4.20
CA PRO A 294 -10.51 -14.80 -4.48
C PRO A 294 -11.40 -14.70 -3.23
N ALA A 295 -10.97 -15.27 -2.10
CA ALA A 295 -11.71 -15.15 -0.84
C ALA A 295 -11.71 -13.71 -0.33
N LYS A 296 -10.54 -13.05 -0.33
CA LYS A 296 -10.43 -11.63 0.03
C LYS A 296 -11.37 -10.75 -0.80
N GLN A 297 -11.42 -10.95 -2.11
CA GLN A 297 -12.31 -10.20 -3.00
C GLN A 297 -13.78 -10.45 -2.67
N LEU A 298 -14.18 -11.72 -2.49
CA LEU A 298 -15.55 -12.09 -2.13
C LEU A 298 -15.96 -11.46 -0.80
N ILE A 299 -15.14 -11.59 0.24
CA ILE A 299 -15.40 -11.03 1.58
C ILE A 299 -15.53 -9.50 1.50
N THR A 300 -14.58 -8.84 0.84
CA THR A 300 -14.58 -7.37 0.71
C THR A 300 -15.83 -6.88 -0.04
N SER A 301 -16.19 -7.52 -1.15
CA SER A 301 -17.38 -7.15 -1.94
C SER A 301 -18.68 -7.38 -1.17
N CYS A 302 -18.80 -8.51 -0.46
CA CYS A 302 -19.97 -8.82 0.34
C CYS A 302 -20.11 -7.85 1.53
N ALA A 303 -19.00 -7.58 2.23
CA ALA A 303 -18.96 -6.63 3.34
C ALA A 303 -19.36 -5.22 2.88
N GLU A 304 -18.84 -4.75 1.73
CA GLU A 304 -19.16 -3.42 1.19
C GLU A 304 -20.66 -3.27 0.92
N VAL A 305 -21.27 -4.23 0.21
CA VAL A 305 -22.71 -4.19 -0.12
C VAL A 305 -23.57 -4.23 1.15
N LEU A 306 -23.24 -5.13 2.09
CA LEU A 306 -23.99 -5.27 3.33
C LEU A 306 -23.83 -4.04 4.23
N GLY A 307 -22.61 -3.54 4.39
CA GLY A 307 -22.32 -2.36 5.19
C GLY A 307 -22.99 -1.12 4.62
N GLN A 308 -23.01 -0.95 3.30
CA GLN A 308 -23.67 0.18 2.67
C GLN A 308 -25.19 0.18 2.86
N GLU A 309 -25.84 -0.98 2.82
CA GLU A 309 -27.30 -1.07 2.90
C GLU A 309 -27.83 -1.10 4.35
N PHE A 310 -27.13 -1.82 5.24
CA PHE A 310 -27.64 -2.16 6.58
C PHE A 310 -26.95 -1.41 7.73
N VAL A 311 -25.83 -0.74 7.49
CA VAL A 311 -25.03 -0.08 8.53
C VAL A 311 -24.82 1.41 8.25
N SER A 312 -24.34 1.76 7.05
CA SER A 312 -24.13 3.15 6.65
C SER A 312 -25.44 3.92 6.68
N GLY A 313 -25.40 5.13 7.26
CA GLY A 313 -26.58 5.99 7.39
C GLY A 313 -27.60 5.57 8.47
N HIS A 314 -27.34 4.49 9.23
CA HIS A 314 -28.21 4.07 10.34
C HIS A 314 -27.60 4.43 11.70
N GLY A 315 -28.22 5.37 12.41
CA GLY A 315 -27.67 5.91 13.67
C GLY A 315 -27.63 4.93 14.85
N ASP A 316 -28.51 3.92 14.86
CA ASP A 316 -28.70 2.98 15.97
C ASP A 316 -27.59 1.92 16.12
N CYS A 317 -26.72 1.78 15.12
CA CYS A 317 -25.62 0.81 15.15
C CYS A 317 -24.21 1.44 15.15
N GLN A 318 -24.10 2.78 15.13
CA GLN A 318 -22.82 3.47 15.02
C GLN A 318 -21.91 3.26 16.24
N GLU A 319 -22.49 3.23 17.45
CA GLU A 319 -21.73 2.94 18.68
C GLU A 319 -21.13 1.54 18.67
N LYS A 320 -21.94 0.53 18.31
CA LYS A 320 -21.44 -0.84 18.15
C LYS A 320 -20.33 -0.89 17.10
N LEU A 321 -20.52 -0.28 15.93
CA LEU A 321 -19.49 -0.28 14.88
C LEU A 321 -18.16 0.30 15.38
N VAL A 322 -18.19 1.43 16.10
CA VAL A 322 -16.97 2.04 16.65
C VAL A 322 -16.30 1.11 17.65
N SER A 323 -17.06 0.49 18.57
CA SER A 323 -16.51 -0.50 19.50
C SER A 323 -15.84 -1.66 18.76
N GLU A 324 -16.50 -2.25 17.76
CA GLU A 324 -15.93 -3.38 17.00
C GLU A 324 -14.67 -2.99 16.22
N VAL A 325 -14.59 -1.76 15.66
CA VAL A 325 -13.36 -1.27 15.01
C VAL A 325 -12.21 -1.15 16.00
N LEU A 326 -12.49 -0.64 17.20
CA LEU A 326 -11.48 -0.44 18.24
C LEU A 326 -11.04 -1.76 18.88
N GLU A 327 -11.95 -2.73 19.02
CA GLU A 327 -11.69 -4.04 19.62
C GLU A 327 -11.03 -5.02 18.64
N TRP A 328 -11.57 -5.18 17.43
CA TRP A 328 -11.11 -6.21 16.49
C TRP A 328 -9.79 -5.83 15.82
N GLY A 329 -9.53 -4.53 15.65
CA GLY A 329 -8.28 -3.99 15.10
C GLY A 329 -7.87 -4.55 13.73
N GLY A 330 -6.65 -4.21 13.31
CA GLY A 330 -5.98 -4.79 12.14
C GLY A 330 -6.73 -4.61 10.81
N GLN A 331 -6.81 -5.69 10.03
CA GLN A 331 -7.40 -5.68 8.68
C GLN A 331 -8.93 -5.47 8.68
N VAL A 332 -9.58 -5.77 9.80
CA VAL A 332 -11.03 -5.68 9.94
C VAL A 332 -11.51 -4.22 10.02
N GLY A 333 -10.72 -3.33 10.63
CA GLY A 333 -11.00 -1.90 10.68
C GLY A 333 -11.22 -1.29 9.30
N GLY A 334 -10.47 -1.74 8.29
CA GLY A 334 -10.61 -1.29 6.90
C GLY A 334 -11.93 -1.66 6.23
N LEU A 335 -12.63 -2.71 6.70
CA LEU A 335 -13.96 -3.10 6.19
C LEU A 335 -15.10 -2.44 6.95
N LEU A 336 -14.90 -2.14 8.24
CA LEU A 336 -15.93 -1.54 9.09
C LEU A 336 -15.98 -0.01 8.96
N ALA A 337 -14.84 0.66 9.03
CA ALA A 337 -14.76 2.12 9.09
C ALA A 337 -15.36 2.87 7.89
N PRO A 338 -15.36 2.35 6.65
CA PRO A 338 -16.04 3.01 5.52
C PRO A 338 -17.54 3.23 5.75
N HIS A 339 -18.18 2.40 6.59
CA HIS A 339 -19.61 2.47 6.87
C HIS A 339 -19.94 3.31 8.11
N PHE A 340 -18.92 3.83 8.81
CA PHE A 340 -19.10 4.75 9.92
C PHE A 340 -19.61 6.11 9.40
N THR A 341 -20.78 6.52 9.88
CA THR A 341 -21.46 7.76 9.48
C THR A 341 -21.89 8.53 10.75
N PRO A 342 -21.00 9.30 11.38
CA PRO A 342 -21.31 9.94 12.66
C PRO A 342 -22.46 10.96 12.56
N SER A 343 -22.60 11.63 11.42
CA SER A 343 -23.60 12.69 11.19
C SER A 343 -25.06 12.24 11.28
N VAL A 344 -25.36 10.94 11.15
CA VAL A 344 -26.73 10.41 11.29
C VAL A 344 -27.14 10.12 12.73
N THR A 345 -26.20 10.25 13.68
CA THR A 345 -26.46 10.01 15.10
C THR A 345 -27.04 11.24 15.79
N SER A 346 -27.64 11.04 16.98
CA SER A 346 -28.06 12.16 17.83
C SER A 346 -26.85 12.98 18.30
N THR A 347 -27.03 14.26 18.60
CA THR A 347 -25.96 15.12 19.13
C THR A 347 -25.27 14.52 20.36
N ALA A 348 -26.04 13.92 21.28
CA ALA A 348 -25.50 13.26 22.46
C ALA A 348 -24.59 12.07 22.10
N THR A 349 -25.04 11.23 21.15
CA THR A 349 -24.28 10.08 20.66
C THR A 349 -23.02 10.53 19.90
N PHE A 350 -23.13 11.54 19.04
CA PHE A 350 -22.01 12.11 18.30
C PHE A 350 -20.88 12.57 19.23
N LEU A 351 -21.24 13.35 20.27
CA LEU A 351 -20.29 13.84 21.26
C LEU A 351 -19.68 12.68 22.06
N SER A 352 -20.50 11.69 22.46
CA SER A 352 -20.02 10.49 23.17
C SER A 352 -19.00 9.70 22.34
N LEU A 353 -19.30 9.45 21.07
CA LEU A 353 -18.41 8.77 20.12
C LEU A 353 -17.09 9.53 19.96
N TYR A 354 -17.16 10.84 19.73
CA TYR A 354 -15.96 11.67 19.59
C TYR A 354 -15.08 11.63 20.84
N SER A 355 -15.67 11.83 22.03
CA SER A 355 -14.94 11.76 23.29
C SER A 355 -14.38 10.35 23.55
N SER A 356 -15.06 9.28 23.13
CA SER A 356 -14.55 7.92 23.23
C SER A 356 -13.30 7.72 22.36
N LEU A 357 -13.33 8.19 21.11
CA LEU A 357 -12.18 8.14 20.20
C LEU A 357 -10.99 8.93 20.74
N CYS A 358 -11.22 10.10 21.35
CA CYS A 358 -10.18 10.85 22.02
C CYS A 358 -9.41 10.03 23.07
N ARG A 359 -10.09 9.15 23.80
CA ARG A 359 -9.47 8.29 24.83
C ARG A 359 -8.67 7.12 24.23
N HIS A 360 -9.03 6.66 23.03
CA HIS A 360 -8.37 5.53 22.36
C HIS A 360 -7.20 5.94 21.47
N ALA A 361 -7.03 7.24 21.21
CA ALA A 361 -6.00 7.79 20.34
C ALA A 361 -4.57 7.33 20.66
N SER A 362 -4.22 7.14 21.94
CA SER A 362 -2.89 6.67 22.35
C SER A 362 -2.69 5.16 22.16
N VAL A 363 -3.78 4.38 22.20
CA VAL A 363 -3.72 2.91 22.12
C VAL A 363 -3.79 2.43 20.68
N SER A 364 -4.66 3.04 19.87
CA SER A 364 -4.92 2.65 18.49
C SER A 364 -4.99 3.89 17.57
N PRO A 365 -3.85 4.58 17.35
CA PRO A 365 -3.81 5.82 16.59
C PRO A 365 -4.35 5.67 15.16
N ASP A 366 -4.01 4.58 14.45
CA ASP A 366 -4.46 4.36 13.08
C ASP A 366 -5.98 4.20 12.96
N HIS A 367 -6.59 3.40 13.85
CA HIS A 367 -8.04 3.21 13.90
C HIS A 367 -8.76 4.48 14.34
N THR A 368 -8.18 5.20 15.31
CA THR A 368 -8.71 6.47 15.78
C THR A 368 -8.68 7.52 14.67
N PHE A 369 -7.58 7.63 13.93
CA PHE A 369 -7.47 8.48 12.74
C PHE A 369 -8.53 8.11 11.69
N MET A 370 -8.65 6.82 11.37
CA MET A 370 -9.59 6.33 10.37
C MET A 370 -11.03 6.72 10.70
N LEU A 371 -11.43 6.61 11.97
CA LEU A 371 -12.77 6.99 12.44
C LEU A 371 -12.94 8.50 12.59
N LEU A 372 -11.97 9.21 13.17
CA LEU A 372 -12.01 10.67 13.32
C LEU A 372 -12.07 11.39 11.98
N SER A 373 -11.44 10.85 10.94
CA SER A 373 -11.50 11.41 9.58
C SER A 373 -12.92 11.44 9.00
N LYS A 374 -13.87 10.68 9.57
CA LYS A 374 -15.30 10.70 9.18
C LYS A 374 -16.10 11.79 9.88
N PHE A 375 -15.53 12.48 10.88
CA PHE A 375 -16.17 13.60 11.55
C PHE A 375 -15.96 14.89 10.76
N ASP A 376 -16.90 15.19 9.87
CA ASP A 376 -16.95 16.50 9.21
C ASP A 376 -17.52 17.56 10.17
N LEU A 377 -16.67 18.04 11.09
CA LEU A 377 -17.07 19.00 12.11
C LEU A 377 -17.48 20.36 11.53
N GLU A 378 -16.85 20.81 10.45
CA GLU A 378 -17.16 22.10 9.84
C GLU A 378 -18.63 22.15 9.38
N ASN A 379 -19.05 21.12 8.63
CA ASN A 379 -20.43 21.01 8.15
C ASN A 379 -21.40 20.62 9.27
N TRP A 380 -21.02 19.67 10.14
CA TRP A 380 -21.89 19.18 11.19
C TRP A 380 -22.24 20.27 12.21
N VAL A 381 -21.26 21.02 12.70
CA VAL A 381 -21.51 22.09 13.69
C VAL A 381 -22.39 23.20 13.09
N SER A 382 -22.28 23.45 11.78
CA SER A 382 -23.12 24.42 11.05
C SER A 382 -24.58 23.97 10.90
N THR A 383 -24.83 22.67 10.78
CA THR A 383 -26.17 22.09 10.54
C THR A 383 -26.87 21.62 11.81
N ALA A 384 -26.13 21.15 12.81
CA ALA A 384 -26.66 20.52 14.02
C ALA A 384 -27.25 21.50 15.07
N GLN A 385 -27.13 22.82 14.85
CA GLN A 385 -27.64 23.86 15.76
C GLN A 385 -27.24 23.62 17.22
N LEU A 386 -25.94 23.39 17.47
CA LEU A 386 -25.44 23.10 18.81
C LEU A 386 -25.69 24.23 19.80
N SER A 387 -26.01 23.85 21.03
CA SER A 387 -25.95 24.76 22.17
C SER A 387 -24.50 25.12 22.50
N THR A 388 -24.30 26.27 23.15
CA THR A 388 -22.97 26.71 23.61
C THR A 388 -22.27 25.64 24.44
N GLY A 389 -23.00 25.00 25.36
CA GLY A 389 -22.43 23.98 26.25
C GLY A 389 -22.02 22.70 25.53
N GLU A 390 -22.73 22.30 24.47
CA GLU A 390 -22.34 21.16 23.63
C GLU A 390 -21.10 21.45 22.81
N CYS A 391 -20.98 22.66 22.27
CA CYS A 391 -19.78 23.08 21.54
C CYS A 391 -18.57 23.18 22.48
N SER A 392 -18.72 23.76 23.69
CA SER A 392 -17.66 23.77 24.71
C SER A 392 -17.23 22.37 25.15
N LYS A 393 -18.15 21.39 25.25
CA LYS A 393 -17.79 19.99 25.53
C LYS A 393 -16.91 19.38 24.43
N LEU A 394 -17.18 19.71 23.18
CA LEU A 394 -16.39 19.24 22.04
C LEU A 394 -15.01 19.90 22.01
N VAL A 395 -14.95 21.23 22.20
CA VAL A 395 -13.69 21.99 22.37
C VAL A 395 -12.86 21.41 23.51
N GLY A 396 -13.49 21.15 24.66
CA GLY A 396 -12.84 20.52 25.81
C GLY A 396 -12.34 19.10 25.53
N SER A 397 -13.08 18.29 24.76
CA SER A 397 -12.66 16.94 24.37
C SER A 397 -11.44 16.95 23.45
N VAL A 398 -11.39 17.88 22.49
CA VAL A 398 -10.22 18.08 21.61
C VAL A 398 -9.04 18.62 22.40
N GLY A 399 -9.26 19.64 23.23
CA GLY A 399 -8.21 20.24 24.06
C GLY A 399 -7.59 19.24 25.03
N ALA A 400 -8.41 18.42 25.71
CA ALA A 400 -7.92 17.38 26.62
C ALA A 400 -7.08 16.33 25.88
N ALA A 401 -7.46 15.96 24.64
CA ALA A 401 -6.69 15.04 23.81
C ALA A 401 -5.35 15.65 23.36
N LEU A 402 -5.34 16.91 22.94
CA LEU A 402 -4.10 17.63 22.58
C LEU A 402 -3.16 17.76 23.78
N CYS A 403 -3.68 18.17 24.94
CA CYS A 403 -2.90 18.31 26.17
C CYS A 403 -2.32 16.98 26.68
N SER A 404 -2.96 15.84 26.41
CA SER A 404 -2.47 14.53 26.85
C SER A 404 -1.47 13.91 25.88
N LEU A 405 -1.61 14.16 24.58
CA LEU A 405 -0.81 13.48 23.54
C LEU A 405 0.42 14.28 23.09
N LEU A 406 0.37 15.62 23.12
CA LEU A 406 1.49 16.47 22.66
C LEU A 406 2.74 16.49 23.56
N PRO A 407 2.66 16.30 24.90
CA PRO A 407 3.86 16.28 25.74
C PRO A 407 4.81 15.10 25.44
N GLN A 408 4.30 13.99 24.90
CA GLN A 408 5.09 12.83 24.49
C GLN A 408 4.77 12.44 23.04
N PRO A 409 5.27 13.20 22.08
CA PRO A 409 4.88 12.99 20.70
C PRO A 409 5.50 11.72 20.13
N GLN A 410 4.66 10.78 19.73
CA GLN A 410 5.08 9.62 18.94
C GLN A 410 4.78 9.87 17.46
N PRO A 411 5.65 9.45 16.52
CA PRO A 411 5.40 9.61 15.09
C PRO A 411 4.07 8.99 14.62
N SER A 412 3.63 7.91 15.27
CA SER A 412 2.35 7.25 15.03
C SER A 412 1.12 8.13 15.33
N LEU A 413 1.26 9.15 16.20
CA LEU A 413 0.17 10.03 16.61
C LEU A 413 -0.02 11.23 15.67
N LEU A 414 0.94 11.50 14.76
CA LEU A 414 0.97 12.72 13.97
C LEU A 414 -0.33 12.95 13.18
N MET A 415 -0.83 11.90 12.52
CA MET A 415 -2.07 11.97 11.74
C MET A 415 -3.29 12.31 12.60
N VAL A 416 -3.37 11.76 13.81
CA VAL A 416 -4.47 12.04 14.77
C VAL A 416 -4.36 13.46 15.32
N LEU A 417 -3.14 13.90 15.64
CA LEU A 417 -2.87 15.25 16.13
C LEU A 417 -3.22 16.33 15.10
N GLU A 418 -2.88 16.11 13.82
CA GLU A 418 -3.29 17.00 12.73
C GLU A 418 -4.81 17.05 12.55
N LEU A 419 -5.52 15.93 12.69
CA LEU A 419 -6.99 15.94 12.70
C LEU A 419 -7.54 16.78 13.85
N TYR A 420 -7.02 16.63 15.07
CA TYR A 420 -7.46 17.46 16.20
C TYR A 420 -7.21 18.94 15.98
N ARG A 421 -6.10 19.31 15.36
CA ARG A 421 -5.80 20.69 14.98
C ARG A 421 -6.84 21.23 13.99
N VAL A 422 -7.14 20.49 12.91
CA VAL A 422 -8.15 20.86 11.92
C VAL A 422 -9.55 20.98 12.56
N HIS A 423 -9.89 20.04 13.43
CA HIS A 423 -11.14 20.04 14.18
C HIS A 423 -11.25 21.24 15.13
N LEU A 424 -10.19 21.55 15.89
CA LEU A 424 -10.18 22.70 16.80
C LEU A 424 -10.31 24.03 16.04
N LYS A 425 -9.65 24.15 14.89
CA LYS A 425 -9.80 25.30 13.98
C LYS A 425 -11.24 25.46 13.49
N SER A 426 -11.89 24.36 13.11
CA SER A 426 -13.28 24.38 12.65
C SER A 426 -14.21 24.86 13.77
N LEU A 427 -13.99 24.38 15.00
CA LEU A 427 -14.75 24.80 16.18
C LEU A 427 -14.50 26.27 16.57
N LEU A 428 -13.25 26.74 16.48
CA LEU A 428 -12.90 28.15 16.70
C LEU A 428 -13.64 29.07 15.73
N ASN A 429 -13.74 28.66 14.46
CA ASN A 429 -14.38 29.47 13.43
C ASN A 429 -15.90 29.46 13.52
N HIS A 430 -16.49 28.40 14.07
CA HIS A 430 -17.93 28.33 14.28
C HIS A 430 -18.38 29.34 15.34
N LYS A 431 -19.27 30.26 14.96
CA LYS A 431 -19.82 31.33 15.84
C LYS A 431 -18.74 32.10 16.60
N PHE A 432 -17.59 32.34 15.96
CA PHE A 432 -16.55 33.20 16.52
C PHE A 432 -17.11 34.56 16.97
N PRO A 433 -16.73 35.11 18.15
CA PRO A 433 -15.64 34.69 19.05
C PRO A 433 -16.06 33.79 20.23
N GLN A 434 -17.22 33.13 20.16
CA GLN A 434 -17.85 32.49 21.32
C GLN A 434 -16.92 31.55 22.13
N HIS A 435 -16.08 30.76 21.47
CA HIS A 435 -15.14 29.82 22.11
C HIS A 435 -13.67 30.27 22.05
N TYR A 436 -13.40 31.53 21.68
CA TYR A 436 -12.04 32.04 21.49
C TYR A 436 -11.18 31.86 22.75
N MET A 437 -11.69 32.25 23.92
CA MET A 437 -10.94 32.16 25.18
C MET A 437 -10.68 30.70 25.60
N GLU A 438 -11.62 29.79 25.35
CA GLU A 438 -11.45 28.36 25.63
C GLU A 438 -10.31 27.78 24.78
N VAL A 439 -10.31 28.08 23.48
CA VAL A 439 -9.27 27.64 22.55
C VAL A 439 -7.92 28.26 22.90
N LEU A 440 -7.86 29.55 23.22
CA LEU A 440 -6.62 30.23 23.63
C LEU A 440 -6.02 29.57 24.88
N ASN A 441 -6.83 29.25 25.88
CA ASN A 441 -6.37 28.58 27.09
C ASN A 441 -5.78 27.19 26.79
N ILE A 442 -6.42 26.42 25.90
CA ILE A 442 -5.88 25.12 25.45
C ILE A 442 -4.51 25.32 24.78
N LEU A 443 -4.39 26.30 23.88
CA LEU A 443 -3.15 26.60 23.17
C LEU A 443 -2.01 27.00 24.12
N LEU A 444 -2.31 27.79 25.15
CA LEU A 444 -1.36 28.16 26.20
C LEU A 444 -0.93 26.94 27.02
N GLN A 445 -1.87 26.08 27.42
CA GLN A 445 -1.56 24.85 28.16
C GLN A 445 -0.69 23.90 27.35
N VAL A 446 -1.04 23.67 26.09
CA VAL A 446 -0.25 22.86 25.16
C VAL A 446 1.15 23.44 25.01
N SER A 447 1.29 24.76 24.83
CA SER A 447 2.59 25.39 24.66
C SER A 447 3.46 25.29 25.91
N ALA A 448 2.85 25.32 27.11
CA ALA A 448 3.57 25.18 28.38
C ALA A 448 4.01 23.74 28.67
N SER A 449 3.29 22.74 28.14
CA SER A 449 3.55 21.32 28.39
C SER A 449 4.36 20.63 27.29
N THR A 450 4.43 21.22 26.10
CA THR A 450 5.15 20.66 24.94
C THR A 450 6.63 21.03 25.01
N GLN A 451 7.51 20.03 25.08
CA GLN A 451 8.97 20.24 25.07
C GLN A 451 9.54 20.33 23.65
N GLU A 452 9.02 19.52 22.71
CA GLU A 452 9.42 19.50 21.30
C GLU A 452 8.17 19.49 20.40
N ASP A 453 8.19 20.28 19.32
CA ASP A 453 7.06 20.37 18.40
C ASP A 453 7.10 19.24 17.36
N CYS A 454 6.32 18.19 17.62
CA CYS A 454 6.23 17.06 16.70
C CYS A 454 5.47 17.42 15.42
N GLY A 455 6.19 17.37 14.29
CA GLY A 455 5.63 17.64 12.98
C GLY A 455 5.09 19.06 12.79
N GLY A 456 5.40 19.98 13.71
CA GLY A 456 4.89 21.35 13.67
C GLY A 456 3.44 21.52 14.13
N VAL A 457 2.82 20.51 14.78
CA VAL A 457 1.41 20.56 15.20
C VAL A 457 1.16 21.71 16.19
N SER A 458 2.01 21.83 17.22
CA SER A 458 1.86 22.85 18.27
C SER A 458 1.99 24.24 17.67
N THR A 459 2.96 24.46 16.79
CA THR A 459 3.10 25.72 16.06
C THR A 459 1.94 25.95 15.09
N GLY A 460 1.48 24.90 14.42
CA GLY A 460 0.34 24.91 13.52
C GLY A 460 -0.95 25.38 14.18
N LEU A 461 -1.23 24.96 15.42
CA LEU A 461 -2.39 25.42 16.20
C LEU A 461 -2.43 26.94 16.35
N TRP A 462 -1.27 27.57 16.56
CA TRP A 462 -1.17 29.02 16.69
C TRP A 462 -1.31 29.75 15.36
N TYR A 463 -0.73 29.20 14.29
CA TYR A 463 -0.99 29.72 12.95
C TYR A 463 -2.48 29.65 12.62
N ASP A 464 -3.18 28.58 13.00
CA ASP A 464 -4.61 28.48 12.78
C ASP A 464 -5.42 29.48 13.61
N LEU A 465 -5.05 29.73 14.87
CA LEU A 465 -5.66 30.78 15.68
C LEU A 465 -5.46 32.16 15.03
N ILE A 466 -4.22 32.51 14.72
CA ILE A 466 -3.84 33.80 14.14
C ILE A 466 -4.52 34.01 12.78
N ASN A 467 -4.48 33.01 11.90
CA ASN A 467 -5.12 33.09 10.59
C ASN A 467 -6.64 33.14 10.68
N SER A 468 -7.22 32.50 11.69
CA SER A 468 -8.64 32.68 12.00
C SER A 468 -8.90 34.14 12.39
N LEU A 469 -8.12 34.73 13.30
CA LEU A 469 -8.27 36.15 13.65
C LEU A 469 -8.13 37.08 12.42
N ALA A 470 -7.22 36.76 11.50
CA ALA A 470 -6.95 37.54 10.31
C ALA A 470 -8.04 37.48 9.23
N MET A 471 -8.91 36.47 9.20
CA MET A 471 -10.03 36.36 8.23
C MET A 471 -9.65 36.56 6.77
N GLY A 472 -8.45 36.15 6.37
CA GLY A 472 -7.97 36.32 5.01
C GLY A 472 -7.53 37.74 4.64
N VAL A 473 -7.50 38.68 5.59
CA VAL A 473 -6.79 39.97 5.43
C VAL A 473 -5.30 39.69 5.16
N THR A 474 -4.73 38.77 5.93
CA THR A 474 -3.39 38.23 5.74
C THR A 474 -3.35 36.75 6.11
N CYS A 475 -2.32 36.05 5.63
CA CYS A 475 -2.06 34.65 5.96
C CYS A 475 -0.64 34.54 6.50
N PHE A 476 -0.52 33.95 7.69
CA PHE A 476 0.72 33.67 8.37
C PHE A 476 1.11 32.21 8.14
N THR A 477 2.33 32.00 7.66
CA THR A 477 2.93 30.66 7.46
C THR A 477 4.30 30.58 8.14
N PRO A 478 4.74 29.38 8.54
CA PRO A 478 6.04 29.20 9.19
C PRO A 478 7.23 29.66 8.34
N ASP A 479 7.13 29.58 7.02
CA ASP A 479 8.23 29.90 6.09
C ASP A 479 8.32 31.39 5.73
N MET A 480 7.53 32.26 6.36
CA MET A 480 7.54 33.69 6.02
C MET A 480 8.85 34.36 6.44
N GLU A 481 9.41 35.15 5.52
CA GLU A 481 10.51 36.05 5.86
C GLU A 481 10.06 37.14 6.82
N ARG A 482 10.98 37.59 7.69
CA ARG A 482 10.71 38.59 8.74
C ARG A 482 10.03 39.86 8.22
N GLN A 483 10.44 40.34 7.04
CA GLN A 483 9.86 41.54 6.44
C GLN A 483 8.40 41.31 6.00
N ALA A 484 8.10 40.13 5.45
CA ALA A 484 6.75 39.74 5.07
C ALA A 484 5.85 39.58 6.31
N VAL A 485 6.37 39.03 7.41
CA VAL A 485 5.63 38.93 8.68
C VAL A 485 5.27 40.31 9.22
N VAL A 486 6.23 41.24 9.26
CA VAL A 486 5.98 42.62 9.74
C VAL A 486 4.94 43.33 8.87
N GLN A 487 5.00 43.15 7.55
CA GLN A 487 3.99 43.72 6.65
C GLN A 487 2.62 43.09 6.91
N ALA A 488 2.54 41.78 7.08
CA ALA A 488 1.28 41.09 7.36
C ALA A 488 0.66 41.52 8.71
N ILE A 489 1.48 41.83 9.71
CA ILE A 489 1.01 42.39 11.00
C ILE A 489 0.44 43.79 10.79
N ARG A 490 1.09 44.65 9.98
CA ARG A 490 0.55 45.99 9.68
C ARG A 490 -0.77 45.91 8.95
N ASP A 491 -0.85 45.07 7.93
CA ASP A 491 -2.06 44.89 7.13
C ASP A 491 -3.22 44.37 7.99
N TYR A 492 -2.94 43.41 8.89
CA TYR A 492 -3.89 42.96 9.90
C TYR A 492 -4.34 44.11 10.82
N ALA A 493 -3.41 44.84 11.42
CA ALA A 493 -3.73 45.92 12.36
C ALA A 493 -4.54 47.06 11.72
N GLN A 494 -4.43 47.26 10.41
CA GLN A 494 -5.16 48.30 9.68
C GLN A 494 -6.55 47.86 9.20
N HIS A 495 -6.75 46.58 8.88
CA HIS A 495 -7.95 46.11 8.18
C HIS A 495 -8.78 45.07 8.95
N GLN A 496 -8.38 44.72 10.18
CA GLN A 496 -9.08 43.69 10.94
C GLN A 496 -10.48 44.15 11.40
N ALA A 497 -11.49 43.34 11.08
CA ALA A 497 -12.89 43.60 11.44
C ALA A 497 -13.52 42.51 12.34
N ARG A 498 -12.86 41.36 12.54
CA ARG A 498 -13.48 40.17 13.15
C ARG A 498 -13.79 40.34 14.64
N LEU A 499 -12.89 40.99 15.40
CA LEU A 499 -13.09 41.26 16.83
C LEU A 499 -13.93 42.53 17.04
N SER A 500 -13.79 43.54 16.18
CA SER A 500 -14.56 44.79 16.28
C SER A 500 -16.05 44.59 15.96
N GLN A 501 -16.41 43.73 15.01
CA GLN A 501 -17.82 43.36 14.76
C GLN A 501 -18.45 42.55 15.89
N ALA A 502 -17.67 41.73 16.60
CA ALA A 502 -18.17 40.95 17.72
C ALA A 502 -18.54 41.83 18.93
N MET A 503 -17.89 42.99 19.08
CA MET A 503 -18.19 43.96 20.13
C MET A 503 -19.53 44.69 19.92
N HIS A 504 -20.00 44.82 18.68
CA HIS A 504 -21.29 45.48 18.37
C HIS A 504 -22.52 44.55 18.46
N LEU A 505 -22.35 43.24 18.54
CA LEU A 505 -23.48 42.28 18.61
C LEU A 505 -23.97 41.99 20.04
N THR A 506 -23.22 42.41 21.06
CA THR A 506 -23.62 42.31 22.48
C THR A 506 -24.48 43.49 22.97
N ASP A 507 -24.84 44.43 22.09
CA ASP A 507 -25.37 45.76 22.43
C ASP A 507 -26.87 45.83 22.77
N SER A 508 -27.60 44.71 22.90
CA SER A 508 -29.05 44.78 23.11
C SER A 508 -29.51 44.87 24.57
N LYS A 509 -28.69 44.59 25.60
CA LYS A 509 -29.18 44.63 27.00
C LYS A 509 -28.11 44.49 28.09
N MET A 510 -27.08 45.34 28.11
CA MET A 510 -26.39 45.68 29.35
C MET A 510 -25.55 46.92 29.08
N GLY A 511 -25.90 48.05 29.68
CA GLY A 511 -25.05 49.24 29.60
C GLY A 511 -23.78 49.00 30.39
N TYR A 512 -22.61 49.18 29.77
CA TYR A 512 -21.34 49.33 30.49
C TYR A 512 -20.42 50.27 29.70
N ILE A 513 -20.21 51.45 30.28
CA ILE A 513 -18.89 52.06 30.42
C ILE A 513 -18.09 51.05 31.23
N ASP A 514 -16.93 50.59 30.75
CA ASP A 514 -15.99 49.61 31.36
C ASP A 514 -15.97 48.18 30.75
N LEU A 515 -15.57 48.07 29.48
CA LEU A 515 -14.73 46.95 29.02
C LEU A 515 -13.54 47.54 28.24
N PRO A 516 -12.27 47.27 28.60
CA PRO A 516 -11.14 48.12 28.23
C PRO A 516 -10.59 47.79 26.83
N ASP A 517 -9.81 48.74 26.29
CA ASP A 517 -8.93 48.60 25.10
C ASP A 517 -7.98 47.36 25.13
N ASP A 518 -7.96 46.62 26.25
CA ASP A 518 -7.12 45.46 26.53
C ASP A 518 -7.33 44.26 25.58
N PHE A 519 -8.51 44.08 24.96
CA PHE A 519 -8.75 42.92 24.08
C PHE A 519 -8.05 43.06 22.71
N TYR A 520 -7.94 44.30 22.21
CA TYR A 520 -7.20 44.64 20.99
C TYR A 520 -5.70 44.50 21.22
N HIS A 521 -5.22 44.99 22.38
CA HIS A 521 -3.83 44.83 22.81
C HIS A 521 -3.46 43.38 23.14
N ALA A 522 -4.36 42.56 23.67
CA ALA A 522 -4.10 41.14 23.95
C ALA A 522 -3.92 40.33 22.67
N SER A 523 -4.68 40.62 21.61
CA SER A 523 -4.56 39.94 20.32
C SER A 523 -3.24 40.29 19.61
N LEU A 524 -2.86 41.58 19.66
CA LEU A 524 -1.55 42.07 19.21
C LEU A 524 -0.41 41.54 20.10
N ALA A 525 -0.60 41.45 21.42
CA ALA A 525 0.37 40.90 22.36
C ALA A 525 0.57 39.41 22.13
N VAL A 526 -0.48 38.63 21.85
CA VAL A 526 -0.37 37.22 21.48
C VAL A 526 0.40 37.03 20.17
N LEU A 527 0.11 37.87 19.17
CA LEU A 527 0.84 37.91 17.88
C LEU A 527 2.33 38.27 18.09
N VAL A 528 2.62 39.26 18.92
CA VAL A 528 3.97 39.76 19.21
C VAL A 528 4.76 38.78 20.08
N VAL A 529 4.16 38.25 21.16
CA VAL A 529 4.81 37.34 22.11
C VAL A 529 5.22 36.04 21.43
N ARG A 530 4.37 35.44 20.57
CA ARG A 530 4.76 34.20 19.88
C ARG A 530 5.66 34.43 18.67
N CYS A 531 5.50 35.50 17.89
CA CYS A 531 6.48 35.83 16.84
C CYS A 531 7.88 36.04 17.43
N LEU A 532 7.98 36.63 18.62
CA LEU A 532 9.24 36.73 19.34
C LEU A 532 9.73 35.35 19.85
N CYS A 533 8.87 34.50 20.40
CA CYS A 533 9.26 33.17 20.88
C CYS A 533 9.62 32.16 19.76
N VAL A 534 8.98 32.21 18.60
CA VAL A 534 9.32 31.36 17.43
C VAL A 534 10.67 31.78 16.84
N VAL A 535 10.97 33.08 16.83
CA VAL A 535 12.30 33.58 16.43
C VAL A 535 13.38 33.17 17.44
N ILE A 536 13.05 33.04 18.73
CA ILE A 536 14.01 32.63 19.77
C ILE A 536 14.33 31.12 19.69
N ASN A 537 13.39 30.26 19.29
CA ASN A 537 13.64 28.81 19.20
C ASN A 537 14.33 28.36 17.89
N CYS A 538 14.46 29.25 16.90
CA CYS A 538 15.16 28.93 15.64
C CYS A 538 16.61 29.46 15.58
N ASP A 539 17.09 30.21 16.58
CA ASP A 539 18.44 30.78 16.58
C ASP A 539 19.14 30.54 17.94
N ASP A 540 19.78 29.38 18.07
CA ASP A 540 20.68 29.05 19.19
C ASP A 540 22.06 29.75 19.06
N LYS A 541 22.11 30.87 18.32
CA LYS A 541 23.30 31.70 18.16
C LYS A 541 22.87 33.17 18.25
N TYR A 542 23.62 33.92 19.06
CA TYR A 542 23.50 35.36 19.34
C TYR A 542 22.67 35.74 20.58
N GLY A 543 23.33 35.62 21.74
CA GLY A 543 22.98 36.37 22.94
C GLY A 543 23.10 37.88 22.69
N GLY A 544 21.97 38.54 22.47
CA GLY A 544 21.94 39.95 22.11
C GLY A 544 20.58 40.62 22.25
N LEU A 545 19.73 40.22 23.21
CA LEU A 545 18.40 40.83 23.39
C LEU A 545 18.07 41.28 24.81
N ASN A 546 19.06 41.29 25.71
CA ASN A 546 18.91 41.85 27.08
C ASN A 546 18.83 43.40 27.13
N LYS A 547 18.87 44.09 25.99
CA LYS A 547 18.90 45.56 25.93
C LYS A 547 17.56 46.22 25.61
N TYR A 548 16.60 45.49 25.04
CA TYR A 548 15.30 46.06 24.64
C TYR A 548 14.17 45.89 25.67
N PHE A 549 14.34 45.02 26.68
CA PHE A 549 13.38 44.87 27.77
C PHE A 549 13.53 45.90 28.91
N ALA A 550 14.58 46.74 28.89
CA ALA A 550 14.81 47.76 29.91
C ALA A 550 14.06 49.08 29.63
N GLU A 551 13.62 49.35 28.40
CA GLU A 551 13.05 50.65 28.00
C GLU A 551 11.51 50.66 27.92
N SER A 552 10.82 49.55 28.21
CA SER A 552 9.35 49.50 28.26
C SER A 552 8.78 49.46 29.68
N ARG A 553 9.60 49.76 30.70
CA ARG A 553 9.16 49.78 32.11
C ARG A 553 8.77 51.17 32.62
N ASP A 554 8.96 52.20 31.80
CA ASP A 554 8.53 53.59 32.06
C ASP A 554 7.77 54.13 30.83
N ALA A 555 6.52 53.68 30.63
CA ALA A 555 5.47 54.36 29.86
C ALA A 555 4.10 53.78 30.22
#